data_AF-A0A7R9Z9X8-F1
#
_entry.id   AF-A0A7R9Z9X8-F1
#
_cell.length_a   1.000
_cell.length_b   1.000
_cell.length_c   1.000
_cell.angle_alpha   90.00
_cell.angle_beta   90.00
_cell.angle_gamma   90.00
#
_symmetry.space_group_name_H-M   'P 1'
#
loop_
_entity.id
_entity.type
_entity.pdbx_description
1 polymer ?
#
loop_
_entity_poly.entity_id
_entity_poly.type
_entity_poly.pdbx_seq_one_letter_code
_entity_poly.pdbx_strand_id
1 'polypeptide(L)'
;MEGSAAANLNAYQQQELMKNMEQMQMKDSLSMYTKLVDRCFGGCVTSFRSKTLDKSEISCVENCASRYLKMTQRVGLRFAEHQAMQQKRAADAMAAAAGGGKS
;
A
#
# COMPACT_ATOMS: atom_id res chain seq x y z
N MET A 1 2.25 -12.96 1.30
CA MET A 1 2.28 -14.24 2.04
C MET A 1 0.96 -14.46 2.77
N GLU A 2 -0.18 -14.31 2.09
CA GLU A 2 -1.52 -14.39 2.72
C GLU A 2 -2.35 -15.58 2.21
N GLY A 3 -1.89 -16.27 1.16
CA GLY A 3 -2.65 -17.32 0.48
C GLY A 3 -2.60 -18.72 1.12
N SER A 4 -1.62 -19.04 1.96
CA SER A 4 -1.48 -20.39 2.54
C SER A 4 -2.03 -20.54 3.96
N ALA A 5 -2.15 -19.46 4.74
CA ALA A 5 -2.72 -19.49 6.08
C ALA A 5 -4.26 -19.49 6.06
N ALA A 6 -4.88 -18.79 5.10
CA ALA A 6 -6.35 -18.70 5.00
C ALA A 6 -7.01 -20.01 4.57
N ALA A 7 -6.27 -20.87 3.84
CA ALA A 7 -6.77 -22.13 3.30
C ALA A 7 -7.07 -23.21 4.36
N ASN A 8 -6.60 -23.05 5.61
CA ASN A 8 -6.81 -24.00 6.72
C ASN A 8 -7.71 -23.46 7.84
N LEU A 9 -8.40 -22.33 7.64
CA LEU A 9 -9.26 -21.72 8.66
C LEU A 9 -10.68 -22.29 8.64
N ASN A 10 -11.28 -22.47 9.83
CA ASN A 10 -12.70 -22.81 9.99
C ASN A 10 -13.59 -21.64 9.48
N ALA A 11 -14.83 -21.92 9.04
CA ALA A 11 -15.77 -20.94 8.49
C ALA A 11 -15.95 -19.70 9.40
N TYR A 12 -16.02 -19.90 10.72
CA TYR A 12 -16.08 -18.81 11.69
C TYR A 12 -14.83 -17.91 11.66
N GLN A 13 -13.64 -18.52 11.57
CA GLN A 13 -12.37 -17.80 11.51
C GLN A 13 -12.19 -17.05 10.18
N GLN A 14 -12.68 -17.62 9.07
CA GLN A 14 -12.67 -16.93 7.78
C GLN A 14 -13.56 -15.69 7.80
N GLN A 15 -14.73 -15.76 8.44
CA GLN A 15 -15.62 -14.61 8.60
C GLN A 15 -14.99 -13.51 9.47
N GLU A 16 -14.35 -13.89 10.57
CA GLU A 16 -13.63 -12.94 11.44
C GLU A 16 -12.43 -12.31 10.71
N LEU A 17 -11.71 -13.08 9.92
CA LEU A 17 -10.63 -12.59 9.07
C LEU A 17 -11.14 -11.55 8.06
N MET A 18 -12.22 -11.83 7.34
CA MET A 18 -12.80 -10.86 6.39
C MET A 18 -13.19 -9.56 7.07
N LYS A 19 -13.85 -9.64 8.23
CA LYS A 19 -14.20 -8.45 9.03
C LYS A 19 -12.95 -7.65 9.44
N ASN A 20 -11.89 -8.33 9.87
CA ASN A 20 -10.64 -7.68 10.24
C ASN A 20 -9.95 -7.03 9.02
N MET A 21 -10.01 -7.67 7.85
CA MET A 21 -9.49 -7.10 6.60
C MET A 21 -10.24 -5.83 6.19
N GLU A 22 -11.57 -5.82 6.29
CA GLU A 22 -12.38 -4.62 6.02
C GLU A 22 -12.01 -3.47 6.96
N GLN A 23 -11.85 -3.75 8.26
CA GLN A 23 -11.41 -2.76 9.24
C GLN A 23 -10.01 -2.22 8.94
N MET A 24 -9.09 -3.09 8.51
CA MET A 24 -7.75 -2.69 8.10
C MET A 24 -7.79 -1.79 6.86
N GLN A 25 -8.57 -2.15 5.82
CA GLN A 25 -8.71 -1.31 4.63
C GLN A 25 -9.25 0.08 4.96
N MET A 26 -10.23 0.19 5.86
CA MET A 26 -10.77 1.48 6.28
C MET A 26 -9.71 2.33 6.98
N LYS A 27 -8.93 1.72 7.89
CA LYS A 27 -7.83 2.39 8.59
C LYS A 27 -6.74 2.85 7.62
N ASP A 28 -6.39 2.03 6.64
CA ASP A 28 -5.39 2.34 5.63
C ASP A 28 -5.85 3.49 4.72
N SER A 29 -7.12 3.52 4.35
CA SER A 29 -7.71 4.62 3.58
C SER A 29 -7.61 5.96 4.32
N LEU A 30 -7.97 5.97 5.60
CA LEU A 30 -7.83 7.16 6.47
C LEU A 30 -6.36 7.57 6.63
N SER A 31 -5.45 6.61 6.84
CA SER A 31 -4.02 6.89 6.93
C SER A 31 -3.46 7.50 5.63
N MET A 32 -3.89 6.98 4.48
CA MET A 32 -3.52 7.53 3.17
C MET A 32 -3.97 8.97 3.02
N TYR A 33 -5.21 9.27 3.42
CA TYR A 33 -5.76 10.62 3.39
C TYR A 33 -4.96 11.59 4.28
N THR A 34 -4.68 11.22 5.54
CA THR A 34 -3.89 12.07 6.45
C THR A 34 -2.49 12.34 5.90
N LYS A 35 -1.81 11.32 5.37
CA LYS A 35 -0.47 11.47 4.75
C LYS A 35 -0.50 12.37 3.52
N LEU A 36 -1.55 12.26 2.70
CA LEU A 36 -1.74 13.11 1.54
C LEU A 36 -1.89 14.58 1.95
N VAL A 37 -2.75 14.86 2.93
CA VAL A 37 -3.01 16.21 3.42
C VAL A 37 -1.73 16.83 4.00
N ASP A 38 -1.04 16.11 4.89
CA ASP A 38 0.20 16.59 5.52
C ASP A 38 1.29 16.90 4.47
N ARG A 39 1.50 15.98 3.53
CA ARG A 39 2.49 16.16 2.46
C ARG A 39 2.19 17.33 1.55
N CYS A 40 0.94 17.47 1.10
CA CYS A 40 0.58 18.56 0.19
C CYS A 40 0.53 19.90 0.92
N PHE A 41 0.08 19.95 2.17
CA PHE A 41 0.15 21.16 2.97
C PHE A 41 1.60 21.62 3.16
N GLY A 42 2.48 20.74 3.66
CA GLY A 42 3.88 21.07 3.88
C GLY A 42 4.69 21.37 2.61
N GLY A 43 4.25 20.87 1.45
CA GLY A 43 4.91 21.10 0.16
C GLY A 43 4.39 22.31 -0.62
N CYS A 44 3.15 22.73 -0.40
CA CYS A 44 2.49 23.75 -1.24
C CYS A 44 2.06 25.01 -0.50
N VAL A 45 1.77 24.94 0.80
CA VAL A 45 1.33 26.11 1.58
C VAL A 45 2.55 26.75 2.21
N THR A 46 2.94 27.91 1.67
CA THR A 46 4.22 28.56 2.01
C THR A 46 4.03 29.96 2.57
N SER A 47 2.87 30.58 2.36
CA SER A 47 2.56 31.93 2.81
C SER A 47 1.44 31.94 3.85
N PHE A 48 1.73 32.49 5.03
CA PHE A 48 0.76 32.59 6.13
C PHE A 48 0.19 34.02 6.28
N ARG A 49 0.09 34.76 5.18
CA ARG A 49 -0.41 36.15 5.16
C ARG A 49 -1.93 36.27 5.11
N SER A 50 -2.62 35.19 4.75
CA SER A 50 -4.09 35.13 4.66
C SER A 50 -4.61 33.81 5.26
N LYS A 51 -5.91 33.79 5.59
CA LYS A 51 -6.64 32.57 5.99
C LYS A 51 -7.05 31.71 4.79
N THR A 52 -6.84 32.21 3.57
CA THR A 52 -7.21 31.54 2.32
C THR A 52 -5.97 31.24 1.50
N LEU A 53 -5.95 30.08 0.85
CA LEU A 53 -4.94 29.75 -0.14
C LEU A 53 -5.02 30.69 -1.33
N ASP A 54 -3.87 31.13 -1.84
CA ASP A 54 -3.82 31.85 -3.11
C ASP A 54 -3.92 30.92 -4.33
N LYS A 55 -4.02 31.49 -5.53
CA LYS A 55 -4.18 30.71 -6.76
C LYS A 55 -3.01 29.74 -7.02
N SER A 56 -1.80 30.12 -6.63
CA SER A 56 -0.60 29.29 -6.81
C SER A 56 -0.59 28.11 -5.84
N GLU A 57 -0.95 28.35 -4.58
CA GLU A 57 -1.06 27.31 -3.55
C GLU A 57 -2.18 26.32 -3.88
N ILE A 58 -3.35 26.81 -4.34
CA ILE A 58 -4.46 25.95 -4.80
C ILE A 58 -3.99 25.03 -5.94
N SER A 59 -3.39 25.60 -6.98
CA SER A 59 -2.91 24.82 -8.12
C SER A 59 -1.82 23.82 -7.71
N CYS A 60 -0.93 24.19 -6.77
CA CYS A 60 0.06 23.27 -6.23
C CYS A 60 -0.60 22.09 -5.50
N VAL A 61 -1.56 22.34 -4.62
CA VAL A 61 -2.24 21.28 -3.85
C VAL A 61 -2.99 20.32 -4.77
N GLU A 62 -3.70 20.81 -5.79
CA GLU A 62 -4.39 19.97 -6.78
C GLU A 62 -3.41 19.05 -7.53
N ASN A 63 -2.29 19.62 -7.99
CA ASN A 63 -1.25 18.87 -8.68
C ASN A 63 -0.54 17.88 -7.75
N CYS A 64 -0.29 18.27 -6.50
CA CYS A 64 0.30 17.41 -5.47
C CYS A 64 -0.59 16.20 -5.21
N ALA A 65 -1.90 16.39 -5.02
CA ALA A 65 -2.83 15.30 -4.78
C ALA A 65 -2.90 14.33 -5.97
N SER A 66 -3.02 14.86 -7.19
CA SER A 66 -3.02 14.04 -8.42
C SER A 66 -1.75 13.20 -8.54
N ARG A 67 -0.57 13.81 -8.29
CA ARG A 67 0.72 13.12 -8.35
C ARG A 67 0.86 12.08 -7.25
N TYR A 68 0.45 12.39 -6.01
CA TYR A 68 0.54 11.47 -4.88
C TYR A 68 -0.30 10.21 -5.09
N LEU A 69 -1.54 10.35 -5.56
CA LEU A 69 -2.42 9.20 -5.84
C LEU A 69 -1.85 8.32 -6.96
N LYS A 70 -1.44 8.93 -8.09
CA LYS A 70 -0.81 8.20 -9.20
C LYS A 70 0.48 7.50 -8.79
N MET A 71 1.30 8.16 -7.97
CA MET A 71 2.53 7.60 -7.43
C MET A 71 2.21 6.40 -6.53
N THR A 72 1.27 6.54 -5.60
CA THR A 72 0.88 5.48 -4.66
C THR A 72 0.38 4.25 -5.43
N GLN A 73 -0.45 4.43 -6.45
CA GLN A 73 -0.90 3.35 -7.32
C GLN A 73 0.26 2.68 -8.06
N ARG A 74 1.16 3.47 -8.67
CA ARG A 74 2.32 2.93 -9.40
C ARG A 74 3.26 2.15 -8.49
N VAL A 75 3.54 2.67 -7.29
CA VAL A 75 4.37 2.00 -6.29
C VAL A 75 3.69 0.70 -5.85
N GLY A 76 2.37 0.70 -5.62
CA GLY A 76 1.61 -0.51 -5.30
C GLY A 76 1.76 -1.62 -6.35
N LEU A 77 1.64 -1.27 -7.63
CA LEU A 77 1.84 -2.22 -8.73
C LEU A 77 3.26 -2.81 -8.74
N ARG A 78 4.28 -1.95 -8.64
CA ARG A 78 5.69 -2.40 -8.62
C ARG A 78 6.00 -3.25 -7.38
N PHE A 79 5.39 -2.93 -6.25
CA PHE A 79 5.53 -3.70 -5.02
C PHE A 79 4.91 -5.09 -5.16
N ALA A 80 3.73 -5.21 -5.77
CA ALA A 80 3.12 -6.50 -6.07
C ALA A 80 3.97 -7.35 -7.03
N GLU A 81 4.51 -6.74 -8.10
CA GLU A 81 5.45 -7.40 -9.01
C GLU A 81 6.70 -7.91 -8.26
N HIS A 82 7.26 -7.07 -7.38
CA HIS A 82 8.43 -7.45 -6.58
C HIS A 82 8.13 -8.62 -5.64
N GLN A 83 6.99 -8.59 -4.95
CA GLN A 83 6.57 -9.68 -4.09
C GLN A 83 6.41 -11.00 -4.86
N ALA A 84 5.82 -10.97 -6.06
CA ALA A 84 5.68 -12.16 -6.90
C ALA A 84 7.04 -12.73 -7.33
N MET A 85 8.00 -11.86 -7.69
CA MET A 85 9.36 -12.28 -8.01
C MET A 85 10.08 -12.92 -6.81
N GLN A 86 9.92 -12.35 -5.61
CA GLN A 86 10.53 -12.91 -4.40
C GLN A 86 9.91 -14.26 -4.02
N GLN A 87 8.60 -14.42 -4.18
CA GLN A 87 7.92 -15.71 -3.96
C GLN A 87 8.42 -16.77 -4.94
N LYS A 88 8.56 -16.41 -6.23
CA LYS A 88 9.13 -17.33 -7.23
C LYS A 88 10.55 -17.76 -6.85
N ARG A 89 11.41 -16.80 -6.50
CA ARG A 89 12.80 -17.10 -6.05
C ARG A 89 12.83 -18.01 -4.82
N ALA A 90 11.94 -17.77 -3.86
CA ALA A 90 11.81 -18.63 -2.69
C ALA A 90 11.36 -20.05 -3.06
N ALA A 91 10.39 -20.19 -3.96
CA ALA A 91 9.93 -21.49 -4.45
C ALA A 91 11.04 -22.25 -5.22
N ASP A 92 11.77 -21.56 -6.11
CA ASP A 92 12.89 -22.15 -6.86
C ASP A 92 14.00 -22.62 -5.91
N ALA A 93 14.32 -21.84 -4.87
CA ALA A 93 15.29 -22.22 -3.84
C ALA A 93 14.83 -23.43 -3.01
N MET A 94 13.55 -23.50 -2.66
CA MET A 94 12.97 -24.66 -1.96
C MET A 94 13.00 -25.92 -2.83
N ALA A 95 12.73 -25.80 -4.13
CA ALA A 95 12.79 -26.92 -5.07
C ALA A 95 14.24 -27.43 -5.24
N ALA A 96 15.23 -26.52 -5.32
CA ALA A 96 16.64 -26.89 -5.37
C ALA A 96 17.11 -27.61 -4.09
N ALA A 97 16.65 -27.17 -2.92
CA ALA A 97 16.97 -27.82 -1.65
C ALA A 97 16.36 -29.23 -1.52
N ALA A 98 15.17 -29.47 -2.07
CA ALA A 98 14.53 -30.79 -2.07
C ALA A 98 15.18 -31.79 -3.06
N GLY A 99 15.84 -31.30 -4.12
CA GLY A 99 16.49 -32.13 -5.13
C GLY A 99 17.89 -32.64 -4.78
N GLY A 100 18.56 -32.07 -3.77
CA GLY A 100 19.95 -32.39 -3.39
C GLY A 100 20.14 -33.63 -2.49
N GLY A 101 19.07 -34.36 -2.15
CA GLY A 101 19.08 -35.47 -1.19
C GLY A 101 19.20 -36.88 -1.79
N LYS A 102 19.82 -37.04 -2.95
CA LYS A 102 20.18 -38.36 -3.50
C LYS A 102 21.66 -38.39 -3.86
N SER A 103 22.48 -38.86 -2.93
CA SER A 103 23.76 -39.51 -3.21
C SER A 103 24.01 -40.62 -2.21
#